data_AF-A0ABD5TS04-F1
#
_entry.id   AF-A0ABD5TS04-F1
#
_cell.length_a   1.000
_cell.length_b   1.000
_cell.length_c   1.000
_cell.angle_alpha   90.00
_cell.angle_beta   90.00
_cell.angle_gamma   90.00
#
_symmetry.space_group_name_H-M   'P 1'
#
loop_
_entity.id
_entity.type
_entity.pdbx_description
1 polymer ?
#
loop_
_entity_poly.entity_id
_entity_poly.type
_entity_poly.pdbx_seq_one_letter_code
_entity_poly.pdbx_strand_id
1 'polypeptide(L)'
;MSALTRFAIGCLLVGAMLLAGPAFGFSTIAADRGISVEAVENENALLGLVETDSPDIEQHETETEIVTLENNFGSTITALDVTVDIDTDDLSWQGDSFPSELSEDESASIIVECTKESRNAYGTALVDVTVDRAVADNNIIVEGPTVSDIQVQYDCRPGGGNNKEGEGFNTVFASNVSDGGTQTFTFETNGREKDGVRIDLSDTGDSVRYPQDDDAVSIVEGSHKNDEAYFEDENTLVFHPKSNLESGEQISIQVADVSVSGTSGETFDATFERIETNDRDSDRFQID
;
A
#
# COMPACT_ATOMS: atom_id res chain seq x y z
N MET A 1 -32.79 15.22 82.85
CA MET A 1 -33.00 14.65 81.49
C MET A 1 -33.25 13.16 81.68
N SER A 2 -34.44 12.67 81.31
CA SER A 2 -34.84 11.29 81.62
C SER A 2 -34.08 10.29 80.74
N ALA A 3 -33.95 9.05 81.21
CA ALA A 3 -33.27 7.98 80.46
C ALA A 3 -33.85 7.82 79.04
N LEU A 4 -35.15 8.09 78.88
CA LEU A 4 -35.85 8.05 77.60
C LEU A 4 -35.36 9.14 76.62
N THR A 5 -35.11 10.35 77.11
CA THR A 5 -34.62 11.46 76.26
C THR A 5 -33.19 11.19 75.78
N ARG A 6 -32.35 10.58 76.61
CA ARG A 6 -30.97 10.23 76.24
C ARG A 6 -30.91 9.10 75.21
N PHE A 7 -31.82 8.13 75.32
CA PHE A 7 -31.94 7.05 74.34
C PHE A 7 -32.43 7.58 72.98
N ALA A 8 -33.44 8.45 72.98
CA ALA A 8 -33.95 9.07 71.75
C ALA A 8 -32.87 9.89 71.01
N ILE A 9 -32.09 10.70 71.74
CA ILE A 9 -30.99 11.48 71.16
C ILE A 9 -29.89 10.57 70.60
N GLY A 10 -29.58 9.46 71.30
CA GLY A 10 -28.63 8.46 70.81
C GLY A 10 -29.07 7.83 69.49
N CYS A 11 -30.33 7.40 69.38
CA CYS A 11 -30.87 6.84 68.13
C CYS A 11 -30.84 7.84 66.97
N LEU A 12 -31.11 9.12 67.25
CA LEU A 12 -31.14 10.17 66.23
C LEU A 12 -29.73 10.48 65.70
N LEU A 13 -28.72 10.47 66.57
CA LEU A 13 -27.32 10.65 66.18
C LEU A 13 -26.77 9.46 65.39
N VAL A 14 -27.13 8.22 65.77
CA VAL A 14 -26.73 7.01 65.03
C VAL A 14 -27.42 6.95 63.66
N GLY A 15 -28.69 7.33 63.57
CA GLY A 15 -29.41 7.42 62.29
C GLY A 15 -28.82 8.47 61.34
N ALA A 16 -28.40 9.63 61.87
CA ALA A 16 -27.75 10.66 61.06
C ALA A 16 -26.36 10.24 60.56
N MET A 17 -25.60 9.46 61.34
CA MET A 17 -24.30 8.93 60.93
C MET A 17 -24.42 7.86 59.82
N LEU A 18 -25.51 7.08 59.80
CA LEU A 18 -25.76 6.08 58.75
C LEU A 18 -26.16 6.70 57.41
N LEU A 19 -26.70 7.93 57.39
CA LEU A 19 -27.07 8.64 56.16
C LEU A 19 -25.93 9.44 55.52
N ALA A 20 -24.83 9.67 56.24
CA ALA A 20 -23.65 10.41 55.77
C ALA A 20 -22.49 9.50 55.29
N GLY A 21 -22.70 8.18 55.24
CA GLY A 21 -21.76 7.28 54.58
C GLY A 21 -21.82 7.48 53.06
N PRO A 22 -20.70 7.31 52.32
CA PRO A 22 -20.75 7.24 50.87
C PRO A 22 -21.76 6.15 50.49
N ALA A 23 -22.84 6.54 49.81
CA ALA A 23 -23.69 5.58 49.15
C ALA A 23 -22.85 4.92 48.06
N PHE A 24 -22.24 3.78 48.37
CA PHE A 24 -21.77 2.84 47.36
C PHE A 24 -23.03 2.24 46.72
N GLY A 25 -23.67 3.04 45.87
CA GLY A 25 -24.58 2.51 44.88
C GLY A 25 -23.73 1.64 43.96
N PHE A 26 -23.80 0.33 44.15
CA PHE A 26 -23.55 -0.56 43.05
C PHE A 26 -24.68 -0.30 42.06
N SER A 27 -24.47 0.65 41.15
CA SER A 27 -25.04 0.49 39.82
C SER A 27 -24.59 -0.90 39.41
N THR A 28 -25.56 -1.80 39.24
CA THR A 28 -25.32 -2.98 38.45
C THR A 28 -24.95 -2.43 37.08
N ILE A 29 -23.65 -2.26 36.83
CA ILE A 29 -23.10 -2.31 35.49
C ILE A 29 -23.69 -3.60 34.97
N ALA A 30 -24.62 -3.47 34.01
CA ALA A 30 -25.00 -4.59 33.18
C ALA A 30 -23.69 -5.27 32.83
N ALA A 31 -23.58 -6.56 33.14
CA ALA A 31 -22.43 -7.36 32.79
C ALA A 31 -22.32 -7.32 31.27
N ASP A 32 -21.65 -6.28 30.79
CA ASP A 32 -21.04 -6.18 29.51
C ASP A 32 -20.05 -7.34 29.55
N ARG A 33 -20.47 -8.46 28.97
CA ARG A 33 -19.53 -9.53 28.68
C ARG A 33 -18.60 -8.87 27.69
N GLY A 34 -17.50 -8.33 28.19
CA GLY A 34 -16.42 -7.80 27.37
C GLY A 34 -15.96 -8.96 26.51
N ILE A 35 -16.53 -9.06 25.31
CA ILE A 35 -15.97 -9.83 24.23
C ILE A 35 -14.72 -9.02 23.90
N SER A 36 -13.59 -9.49 24.42
CA SER A 36 -12.29 -8.99 24.00
C SER A 36 -12.15 -9.41 22.55
N VAL A 37 -12.39 -8.48 21.63
CA VAL A 37 -12.07 -8.66 20.22
C VAL A 37 -10.59 -8.33 20.11
N GLU A 38 -9.75 -9.35 20.07
CA GLU A 38 -8.35 -9.20 19.69
C GLU A 38 -8.26 -9.30 18.17
N ALA A 39 -7.53 -8.36 17.55
CA ALA A 39 -7.09 -8.54 16.18
C ALA A 39 -6.07 -9.68 16.17
N VAL A 40 -6.34 -10.71 15.38
CA VAL A 40 -5.44 -11.84 15.16
C VAL A 40 -4.93 -11.74 13.73
N GLU A 41 -3.72 -12.21 13.46
CA GLU A 41 -3.17 -12.25 12.10
C GLU A 41 -4.08 -13.07 11.16
N ASN A 42 -4.16 -12.60 9.90
CA ASN A 42 -5.23 -12.78 8.91
C ASN A 42 -5.91 -14.16 8.85
N GLU A 43 -5.15 -15.26 8.93
CA GLU A 43 -5.67 -16.62 8.75
C GLU A 43 -6.59 -17.13 9.89
N ASN A 44 -6.64 -16.45 11.05
CA ASN A 44 -7.49 -16.84 12.18
C ASN A 44 -8.53 -15.78 12.56
N ALA A 45 -8.63 -14.67 11.81
CA ALA A 45 -9.63 -13.64 12.05
C ALA A 45 -11.02 -14.13 11.62
N LEU A 46 -12.08 -13.68 12.33
CA LEU A 46 -13.47 -13.98 11.92
C LEU A 46 -13.80 -13.41 10.53
N LEU A 47 -13.16 -12.31 10.18
CA LEU A 47 -13.20 -11.69 8.87
C LEU A 47 -11.76 -11.45 8.43
N GLY A 48 -11.31 -12.15 7.39
CA GLY A 48 -9.98 -11.99 6.83
C GLY A 48 -9.96 -10.90 5.77
N LEU A 49 -8.93 -10.06 5.77
CA LEU A 49 -8.55 -9.22 4.63
C LEU A 49 -7.15 -9.68 4.22
N VAL A 50 -7.04 -10.31 3.05
CA VAL A 50 -5.79 -10.88 2.54
C VAL A 50 -5.37 -10.07 1.32
N GLU A 51 -4.25 -9.36 1.44
CA GLU A 51 -3.65 -8.62 0.33
C GLU A 51 -3.11 -9.57 -0.75
N THR A 52 -3.26 -9.18 -2.01
CA THR A 52 -2.56 -9.81 -3.12
C THR A 52 -1.10 -9.34 -3.12
N ASP A 53 -0.15 -10.24 -3.32
CA ASP A 53 1.26 -9.86 -3.47
C ASP A 53 1.46 -9.05 -4.76
N SER A 54 1.82 -7.77 -4.63
CA SER A 54 2.23 -6.89 -5.74
C SER A 54 1.22 -6.82 -6.90
N PRO A 55 0.01 -6.27 -6.69
CA PRO A 55 -0.98 -6.16 -7.75
C PRO A 55 -0.52 -5.19 -8.84
N ASP A 56 -0.58 -5.66 -10.09
CA ASP A 56 -0.23 -4.89 -11.29
C ASP A 56 -1.39 -4.91 -12.29
N ILE A 57 -1.66 -3.77 -12.93
CA ILE A 57 -2.59 -3.61 -14.05
C ILE A 57 -1.76 -3.25 -15.28
N GLU A 58 -1.30 -4.27 -16.00
CA GLU A 58 -0.40 -4.07 -17.15
C GLU A 58 -1.07 -3.41 -18.36
N GLN A 59 -2.40 -3.44 -18.46
CA GLN A 59 -3.15 -2.95 -19.64
C GLN A 59 -4.55 -2.44 -19.27
N HIS A 60 -5.03 -1.48 -20.06
CA HIS A 60 -6.32 -0.79 -19.89
C HIS A 60 -7.56 -1.69 -19.68
N GLU A 61 -7.60 -2.91 -20.22
CA GLU A 61 -8.74 -3.83 -20.08
C GLU A 61 -8.52 -4.92 -19.01
N THR A 62 -7.47 -4.78 -18.19
CA THR A 62 -7.13 -5.76 -17.17
C THR A 62 -7.80 -5.41 -15.85
N GLU A 63 -8.50 -6.39 -15.30
CA GLU A 63 -9.02 -6.39 -13.94
C GLU A 63 -7.98 -7.04 -13.01
N THR A 64 -7.63 -6.38 -11.91
CA THR A 64 -6.66 -6.90 -10.95
C THR A 64 -7.28 -7.00 -9.56
N GLU A 65 -7.13 -8.16 -8.94
CA GLU A 65 -7.51 -8.40 -7.54
C GLU A 65 -6.44 -7.83 -6.61
N ILE A 66 -6.85 -6.96 -5.68
CA ILE A 66 -5.94 -6.31 -4.72
C ILE A 66 -6.09 -6.87 -3.30
N VAL A 67 -7.30 -7.32 -2.94
CA VAL A 67 -7.61 -7.87 -1.62
C VAL A 67 -8.67 -8.95 -1.78
N THR A 68 -8.47 -10.07 -1.09
CA THR A 68 -9.49 -11.09 -0.86
C THR A 68 -10.07 -10.93 0.55
N LEU A 69 -11.39 -10.77 0.63
CA LEU A 69 -12.15 -10.77 1.87
C LEU A 69 -12.65 -12.19 2.16
N GLU A 70 -12.33 -12.74 3.33
CA GLU A 70 -12.67 -14.11 3.72
C GLU A 70 -13.68 -14.15 4.87
N ASN A 71 -14.81 -14.85 4.65
CA ASN A 71 -15.77 -15.12 5.72
C ASN A 71 -15.36 -16.38 6.51
N ASN A 72 -14.66 -16.15 7.61
CA ASN A 72 -14.31 -17.20 8.58
C ASN A 72 -15.32 -17.27 9.73
N PHE A 73 -16.46 -16.58 9.64
CA PHE A 73 -17.58 -16.85 10.53
C PHE A 73 -18.13 -18.23 10.19
N GLY A 74 -18.44 -19.04 11.20
CA GLY A 74 -19.20 -20.29 11.04
C GLY A 74 -20.68 -20.07 10.69
N SER A 75 -20.96 -19.04 9.90
CA SER A 75 -22.28 -18.54 9.49
C SER A 75 -22.14 -17.54 8.34
N THR A 76 -23.23 -17.30 7.61
CA THR A 76 -23.30 -16.28 6.56
C THR A 76 -23.20 -14.85 7.13
N ILE A 77 -22.43 -13.99 6.47
CA ILE A 77 -22.51 -12.54 6.61
C ILE A 77 -23.73 -12.07 5.81
N THR A 78 -24.69 -11.44 6.48
CA THR A 78 -25.99 -11.03 5.93
C THR A 78 -26.07 -9.54 5.55
N ALA A 79 -25.05 -8.77 5.93
CA ALA A 79 -24.85 -7.41 5.49
C ALA A 79 -23.36 -7.11 5.48
N LEU A 80 -22.83 -6.75 4.33
CA LEU A 80 -21.44 -6.38 4.10
C LEU A 80 -21.41 -5.01 3.40
N ASP A 81 -20.64 -4.09 3.99
CA ASP A 81 -20.42 -2.73 3.50
C ASP A 81 -18.91 -2.49 3.46
N VAL A 82 -18.40 -2.14 2.27
CA VAL A 82 -16.97 -2.00 1.99
C VAL A 82 -16.74 -0.70 1.25
N THR A 83 -15.78 0.07 1.71
CA THR A 83 -15.27 1.27 1.04
C THR A 83 -13.85 1.00 0.54
N VAL A 84 -13.61 1.36 -0.72
CA VAL A 84 -12.28 1.36 -1.34
C VAL A 84 -11.94 2.80 -1.72
N ASP A 85 -10.85 3.33 -1.18
CA ASP A 85 -10.31 4.65 -1.51
C ASP A 85 -9.06 4.48 -2.36
N ILE A 86 -9.00 5.17 -3.49
CA ILE A 86 -7.91 5.06 -4.46
C ILE A 86 -7.38 6.49 -4.68
N ASP A 87 -6.08 6.70 -4.50
CA ASP A 87 -5.44 8.02 -4.58
C ASP A 87 -5.23 8.57 -6.01
N THR A 88 -5.81 7.91 -7.02
CA THR A 88 -5.76 8.32 -8.43
C THR A 88 -7.14 8.29 -9.09
N ASP A 89 -7.33 9.12 -10.12
CA ASP A 89 -8.56 9.11 -10.94
C ASP A 89 -8.45 8.21 -12.19
N ASP A 90 -7.32 7.53 -12.36
CA ASP A 90 -7.06 6.59 -13.45
C ASP A 90 -7.55 5.17 -13.15
N LEU A 91 -7.79 4.86 -11.88
CA LEU A 91 -8.32 3.57 -11.42
C LEU A 91 -9.69 3.72 -10.77
N SER A 92 -10.48 2.65 -10.84
CA SER A 92 -11.75 2.49 -10.14
C SER A 92 -11.88 1.07 -9.63
N TRP A 93 -12.70 0.86 -8.60
CA TRP A 93 -13.04 -0.46 -8.12
C TRP A 93 -14.46 -0.85 -8.53
N GLN A 94 -14.70 -2.15 -8.72
CA GLN A 94 -15.99 -2.68 -9.17
C GLN A 94 -17.01 -2.84 -8.03
N GLY A 95 -17.29 -1.74 -7.30
CA GLY A 95 -18.14 -1.78 -6.11
C GLY A 95 -19.59 -2.22 -6.36
N ASP A 96 -20.15 -1.91 -7.53
CA ASP A 96 -21.54 -2.29 -7.88
C ASP A 96 -21.73 -3.81 -8.02
N SER A 97 -20.63 -4.55 -8.27
CA SER A 97 -20.63 -6.01 -8.41
C SER A 97 -20.24 -6.73 -7.11
N PHE A 98 -19.82 -5.99 -6.07
CA PHE A 98 -19.36 -6.59 -4.83
C PHE A 98 -20.55 -7.17 -4.03
N PRO A 99 -20.43 -8.39 -3.48
CA PRO A 99 -21.55 -9.05 -2.81
C PRO A 99 -21.88 -8.35 -1.47
N SER A 100 -23.17 -8.19 -1.19
CA SER A 100 -23.66 -7.66 0.09
C SER A 100 -23.85 -8.74 1.17
N GLU A 101 -23.69 -10.00 0.79
CA GLU A 101 -23.76 -11.18 1.66
C GLU A 101 -22.63 -12.15 1.29
N LEU A 102 -22.09 -12.89 2.26
CA LEU A 102 -21.01 -13.85 2.02
C LEU A 102 -21.29 -15.12 2.84
N SER A 103 -21.37 -16.27 2.19
CA SER A 103 -21.68 -17.55 2.85
C SER A 103 -20.54 -17.97 3.80
N GLU A 104 -20.83 -18.90 4.71
CA GLU A 104 -19.80 -19.53 5.55
C GLU A 104 -18.67 -20.10 4.66
N ASP A 105 -17.43 -19.79 5.03
CA ASP A 105 -16.20 -20.19 4.32
C ASP A 105 -16.10 -19.68 2.86
N GLU A 106 -16.90 -18.67 2.48
CA GLU A 106 -16.84 -18.02 1.17
C GLU A 106 -15.91 -16.80 1.20
N SER A 107 -15.32 -16.48 0.04
CA SER A 107 -14.46 -15.32 -0.14
C SER A 107 -14.95 -14.43 -1.29
N ALA A 108 -14.65 -13.14 -1.20
CA ALA A 108 -14.97 -12.15 -2.23
C ALA A 108 -13.74 -11.30 -2.56
N SER A 109 -13.50 -11.11 -3.85
CA SER A 109 -12.36 -10.35 -4.36
C SER A 109 -12.73 -8.88 -4.52
N ILE A 110 -11.83 -7.99 -4.11
CA ILE A 110 -11.87 -6.56 -4.41
C ILE A 110 -11.01 -6.34 -5.64
N ILE A 111 -11.66 -5.93 -6.72
CA ILE A 111 -11.07 -5.78 -8.04
C ILE A 111 -10.99 -4.30 -8.39
N VAL A 112 -9.81 -3.88 -8.85
CA VAL A 112 -9.55 -2.57 -9.45
C VAL A 112 -9.32 -2.69 -10.95
N GLU A 113 -9.70 -1.66 -11.67
CA GLU A 113 -9.61 -1.56 -13.13
C GLU A 113 -9.35 -0.12 -13.55
N CYS A 114 -8.91 0.07 -14.79
CA CYS A 114 -8.71 1.39 -15.36
C CYS A 114 -10.03 2.12 -15.66
N THR A 115 -10.16 3.38 -15.26
CA THR A 115 -11.38 4.19 -15.49
C THR A 115 -11.51 4.68 -16.93
N LYS A 116 -10.38 5.00 -17.56
CA LYS A 116 -10.35 5.67 -18.86
C LYS A 116 -9.04 5.41 -19.60
N GLU A 117 -9.13 5.31 -20.92
CA GLU A 117 -7.97 5.34 -21.79
C GLU A 117 -7.36 6.75 -21.76
N SER A 118 -6.16 6.89 -21.20
CA SER A 118 -5.40 8.14 -21.25
C SER A 118 -3.93 7.83 -21.49
N ARG A 119 -3.29 8.62 -22.36
CA ARG A 119 -1.85 8.43 -22.69
C ARG A 119 -0.92 8.65 -21.49
N ASN A 120 -1.43 9.26 -20.43
CA ASN A 120 -0.69 9.57 -19.23
C ASN A 120 -1.24 8.82 -18.00
N ALA A 121 -2.12 7.83 -18.19
CA ALA A 121 -2.66 7.05 -17.08
C ALA A 121 -1.76 5.84 -16.83
N TYR A 122 -0.65 6.06 -16.16
CA TYR A 122 0.27 5.03 -15.68
C TYR A 122 0.95 5.51 -14.40
N GLY A 123 1.46 4.58 -13.58
CA GLY A 123 2.20 4.88 -12.35
C GLY A 123 1.84 3.93 -11.21
N THR A 124 1.96 4.44 -9.98
CA THR A 124 1.63 3.69 -8.75
C THR A 124 0.52 4.40 -7.99
N ALA A 125 -0.56 3.69 -7.72
CA ALA A 125 -1.65 4.13 -6.86
C ALA A 125 -1.53 3.51 -5.47
N LEU A 126 -1.93 4.26 -4.44
CA LEU A 126 -2.19 3.75 -3.10
C LEU A 126 -3.69 3.47 -2.96
N VAL A 127 -4.01 2.28 -2.46
CA VAL A 127 -5.39 1.85 -2.23
C VAL A 127 -5.59 1.50 -0.76
N ASP A 128 -6.61 2.09 -0.16
CA ASP A 128 -7.11 1.75 1.17
C ASP A 128 -8.42 0.96 1.04
N VAL A 129 -8.51 -0.17 1.70
CA VAL A 129 -9.71 -1.01 1.76
C VAL A 129 -10.21 -1.06 3.19
N THR A 130 -11.45 -0.61 3.42
CA THR A 130 -12.09 -0.64 4.73
C THR A 130 -13.41 -1.40 4.66
N VAL A 131 -13.61 -2.35 5.56
CA VAL A 131 -14.95 -2.92 5.79
C VAL A 131 -15.66 -2.02 6.80
N ASP A 132 -16.53 -1.16 6.30
CA ASP A 132 -17.32 -0.27 7.16
C ASP A 132 -18.17 -1.08 8.14
N ARG A 133 -18.75 -2.18 7.65
CA ARG A 133 -19.62 -3.04 8.44
C ARG A 133 -19.81 -4.44 7.87
N ALA A 134 -19.63 -5.46 8.70
CA ALA A 134 -20.02 -6.84 8.43
C ALA A 134 -20.91 -7.38 9.55
N VAL A 135 -22.06 -7.97 9.21
CA VAL A 135 -23.04 -8.53 10.17
C VAL A 135 -23.25 -10.02 9.91
N ALA A 136 -22.82 -10.86 10.85
CA ALA A 136 -23.03 -12.29 10.84
C ALA A 136 -24.17 -12.72 11.79
N ASP A 137 -24.48 -14.02 11.82
CA ASP A 137 -25.51 -14.58 12.70
C ASP A 137 -25.26 -14.25 14.18
N ASN A 138 -26.34 -14.27 14.97
CA ASN A 138 -26.34 -13.87 16.39
C ASN A 138 -25.93 -12.41 16.64
N ASN A 139 -26.04 -11.54 15.62
CA ASN A 139 -25.65 -10.13 15.67
C ASN A 139 -24.18 -9.93 16.03
N ILE A 140 -23.29 -10.79 15.52
CA ILE A 140 -21.86 -10.50 15.57
C ILE A 140 -21.60 -9.43 14.51
N ILE A 141 -21.04 -8.30 14.94
CA ILE A 141 -20.79 -7.13 14.10
C ILE A 141 -19.30 -6.84 14.13
N VAL A 142 -18.69 -6.71 12.94
CA VAL A 142 -17.32 -6.25 12.74
C VAL A 142 -17.38 -4.94 11.98
N GLU A 143 -16.65 -3.93 12.44
CA GLU A 143 -16.63 -2.58 11.87
C GLU A 143 -15.19 -2.08 11.84
N GLY A 144 -14.77 -1.51 10.71
CA GLY A 144 -13.50 -0.83 10.54
C GLY A 144 -12.22 -1.68 10.45
N PRO A 145 -12.21 -3.00 10.13
CA PRO A 145 -10.95 -3.60 9.70
C PRO A 145 -10.54 -2.95 8.37
N THR A 146 -9.28 -2.53 8.31
CA THR A 146 -8.72 -1.77 7.21
C THR A 146 -7.38 -2.38 6.82
N VAL A 147 -7.16 -2.46 5.52
CA VAL A 147 -5.85 -2.63 4.90
C VAL A 147 -5.51 -1.31 4.21
N SER A 148 -4.31 -0.80 4.45
CA SER A 148 -3.88 0.52 3.96
C SER A 148 -2.60 0.45 3.17
N ASP A 149 -2.40 1.48 2.33
CA ASP A 149 -1.19 1.68 1.53
C ASP A 149 -0.88 0.52 0.56
N ILE A 150 -1.92 -0.16 0.03
CA ILE A 150 -1.74 -1.18 -1.00
C ILE A 150 -1.20 -0.50 -2.25
N GLN A 151 0.01 -0.86 -2.66
CA GLN A 151 0.64 -0.31 -3.85
C GLN A 151 0.15 -1.09 -5.08
N VAL A 152 -0.57 -0.40 -5.96
CA VAL A 152 -1.02 -0.93 -7.25
C VAL A 152 -0.23 -0.25 -8.35
N GLN A 153 0.62 -1.01 -9.05
CA GLN A 153 1.21 -0.52 -10.30
C GLN A 153 0.15 -0.59 -11.40
N TYR A 154 0.08 0.43 -12.23
CA TYR A 154 -0.91 0.48 -13.31
C TYR A 154 -0.38 1.12 -14.58
N ASP A 155 -0.81 0.58 -15.71
CA ASP A 155 -0.71 1.15 -17.04
C ASP A 155 -2.06 1.07 -17.76
N CYS A 156 -2.82 2.15 -17.64
CA CYS A 156 -4.11 2.36 -18.27
C CYS A 156 -3.99 3.05 -19.64
N ARG A 157 -2.79 3.14 -20.23
CA ARG A 157 -2.63 3.70 -21.57
C ARG A 157 -3.45 2.86 -22.55
N PRO A 158 -4.17 3.49 -23.51
CA PRO A 158 -4.93 2.77 -24.51
C PRO A 158 -4.02 1.76 -25.19
N GLY A 159 -4.38 0.48 -25.04
CA GLY A 159 -3.77 -0.65 -25.74
C GLY A 159 -3.98 -0.51 -27.23
N GLY A 160 -3.25 0.40 -27.87
CA GLY A 160 -3.07 0.36 -29.29
C GLY A 160 -2.38 -0.96 -29.58
N GLY A 161 -3.12 -1.92 -30.15
CA GLY A 161 -2.59 -3.12 -30.81
C GLY A 161 -1.69 -2.81 -32.02
N ASN A 162 -0.88 -1.76 -31.89
CA ASN A 162 0.21 -1.27 -32.70
C ASN A 162 1.13 -0.46 -31.77
N ASN A 163 1.58 -1.01 -30.64
CA ASN A 163 2.97 -0.75 -30.24
C ASN A 163 3.74 -1.04 -31.53
N LYS A 164 4.17 0.01 -32.23
CA LYS A 164 5.23 -0.20 -33.20
C LYS A 164 6.30 -0.89 -32.38
N GLU A 165 6.69 -2.10 -32.78
CA GLU A 165 7.91 -2.71 -32.27
C GLU A 165 8.98 -1.59 -32.21
N GLY A 166 9.38 -1.11 -31.01
CA GLY A 166 10.36 -0.01 -30.89
C GLY A 166 10.08 1.22 -30.03
N GLU A 167 8.90 1.45 -29.45
CA GLU A 167 8.63 2.69 -28.67
C GLU A 167 8.31 2.35 -27.19
N GLY A 168 8.97 3.04 -26.24
CA GLY A 168 8.76 2.89 -24.79
C GLY A 168 9.64 1.87 -24.04
N PHE A 169 9.30 1.71 -22.74
CA PHE A 169 9.81 0.65 -21.86
C PHE A 169 8.79 -0.51 -21.81
N ASN A 170 9.28 -1.73 -21.66
CA ASN A 170 8.46 -2.89 -21.32
C ASN A 170 8.25 -2.98 -19.81
N THR A 171 9.30 -2.71 -19.04
CA THR A 171 9.27 -2.66 -17.57
C THR A 171 10.28 -1.63 -17.07
N VAL A 172 9.99 -1.03 -15.93
CA VAL A 172 10.92 -0.25 -15.12
C VAL A 172 10.75 -0.62 -13.66
N PHE A 173 11.83 -0.58 -12.89
CA PHE A 173 11.83 -0.95 -11.49
C PHE A 173 12.92 -0.19 -10.73
N ALA A 174 12.59 0.29 -9.53
CA ALA A 174 13.51 0.90 -8.59
C ALA A 174 13.39 0.18 -7.24
N SER A 175 14.46 -0.45 -6.78
CA SER A 175 14.45 -1.10 -5.47
C SER A 175 14.36 -0.06 -4.35
N ASN A 176 13.87 -0.50 -3.18
CA ASN A 176 14.00 0.26 -1.95
C ASN A 176 15.46 0.57 -1.62
N VAL A 177 15.64 1.55 -0.73
CA VAL A 177 16.93 2.08 -0.34
C VAL A 177 17.11 2.08 1.17
N SER A 178 18.33 1.84 1.62
CA SER A 178 18.74 1.93 3.03
C SER A 178 20.06 2.69 3.17
N ASP A 179 20.32 3.29 4.34
CA ASP A 179 21.53 4.08 4.58
C ASP A 179 22.80 3.22 4.49
N GLY A 180 23.74 3.65 3.64
CA GLY A 180 24.95 2.91 3.30
C GLY A 180 24.71 1.65 2.47
N GLY A 181 23.47 1.46 1.98
CA GLY A 181 23.05 0.32 1.19
C GLY A 181 23.33 0.48 -0.31
N THR A 182 22.83 -0.49 -1.07
CA THR A 182 22.79 -0.45 -2.53
C THR A 182 21.36 -0.25 -3.00
N GLN A 183 21.16 0.58 -4.02
CA GLN A 183 19.89 0.68 -4.74
C GLN A 183 20.07 0.14 -6.16
N THR A 184 19.07 -0.57 -6.66
CA THR A 184 19.09 -1.15 -8.01
C THR A 184 17.96 -0.55 -8.84
N PHE A 185 18.31 -0.10 -10.04
CA PHE A 185 17.37 0.36 -11.05
C PHE A 185 17.39 -0.63 -12.22
N THR A 186 16.25 -1.19 -12.55
CA THR A 186 16.09 -2.17 -13.61
C THR A 186 15.13 -1.63 -14.66
N PHE A 187 15.41 -1.87 -15.93
CA PHE A 187 14.49 -1.54 -17.01
C PHE A 187 14.66 -2.50 -18.18
N GLU A 188 13.62 -2.60 -18.98
CA GLU A 188 13.59 -3.34 -20.24
C GLU A 188 13.04 -2.42 -21.32
N THR A 189 13.75 -2.28 -22.45
CA THR A 189 13.32 -1.39 -23.54
C THR A 189 12.53 -2.14 -24.61
N ASN A 190 11.52 -1.48 -25.19
CA ASN A 190 10.78 -2.03 -26.32
C ASN A 190 11.54 -1.76 -27.63
N GLY A 191 12.11 -2.81 -28.22
CA GLY A 191 12.80 -2.76 -29.51
C GLY A 191 14.32 -2.66 -29.44
N ARG A 192 14.95 -2.42 -30.59
CA ARG A 192 16.41 -2.31 -30.68
C ARG A 192 16.82 -0.86 -30.52
N GLU A 193 17.55 -0.56 -29.45
CA GLU A 193 17.88 0.80 -29.10
C GLU A 193 19.39 0.98 -28.93
N LYS A 194 19.89 2.12 -29.40
CA LYS A 194 21.18 2.65 -28.93
C LYS A 194 20.99 3.76 -27.92
N ASP A 195 19.73 4.02 -27.60
CA ASP A 195 19.34 5.21 -26.90
C ASP A 195 19.61 4.93 -25.43
N GLY A 196 20.39 5.81 -24.82
CA GLY A 196 20.59 5.74 -23.39
C GLY A 196 19.29 6.00 -22.63
N VAL A 197 19.31 5.68 -21.35
CA VAL A 197 18.22 5.94 -20.42
C VAL A 197 18.72 6.92 -19.38
N ARG A 198 17.97 7.99 -19.12
CA ARG A 198 18.13 8.82 -17.91
C ARG A 198 17.18 8.32 -16.85
N ILE A 199 17.63 8.33 -15.61
CA ILE A 199 16.83 8.02 -14.44
C ILE A 199 16.88 9.27 -13.57
N ASP A 200 15.77 10.00 -13.53
CA ASP A 200 15.57 11.21 -12.73
C ASP A 200 15.11 10.81 -11.33
N LEU A 201 15.93 11.19 -10.35
CA LEU A 201 15.79 10.88 -8.93
C LEU A 201 15.54 12.17 -8.12
N SER A 202 15.15 13.26 -8.79
CA SER A 202 14.99 14.58 -8.16
C SER A 202 13.88 14.65 -7.12
N ASP A 203 12.91 13.71 -7.15
CA ASP A 203 11.84 13.59 -6.16
C ASP A 203 12.36 13.28 -4.75
N THR A 204 13.55 12.67 -4.65
CA THR A 204 14.20 12.34 -3.37
C THR A 204 14.61 13.55 -2.53
N GLY A 205 14.79 14.72 -3.16
CA GLY A 205 15.23 15.94 -2.49
C GLY A 205 16.50 15.76 -1.66
N ASP A 206 16.41 16.01 -0.35
CA ASP A 206 17.52 15.80 0.59
C ASP A 206 17.42 14.46 1.35
N SER A 207 16.32 13.71 1.20
CA SER A 207 16.02 12.49 1.95
C SER A 207 16.88 11.32 1.51
N VAL A 208 17.24 11.24 0.22
CA VAL A 208 18.17 10.24 -0.33
C VAL A 208 19.24 10.98 -1.14
N ARG A 209 20.51 10.61 -0.96
CA ARG A 209 21.65 11.17 -1.69
C ARG A 209 22.50 10.08 -2.30
N TYR A 210 22.70 10.17 -3.61
CA TYR A 210 23.51 9.23 -4.36
C TYR A 210 24.95 9.70 -4.47
N PRO A 211 25.93 8.78 -4.31
CA PRO A 211 27.33 9.15 -4.49
C PRO A 211 27.59 9.56 -5.94
N GLN A 212 28.38 10.63 -6.09
CA GLN A 212 28.82 11.16 -7.38
C GLN A 212 30.13 10.52 -7.86
N ASP A 213 30.51 9.38 -7.27
CA ASP A 213 31.70 8.62 -7.63
C ASP A 213 31.33 7.58 -8.69
N ASP A 214 32.02 7.60 -9.83
CA ASP A 214 31.81 6.63 -10.91
C ASP A 214 32.03 5.18 -10.42
N ASP A 215 32.88 4.98 -9.40
CA ASP A 215 33.14 3.67 -8.82
C ASP A 215 31.94 3.11 -8.01
N ALA A 216 30.96 3.96 -7.66
CA ALA A 216 29.76 3.54 -6.94
C ALA A 216 28.65 3.02 -7.88
N VAL A 217 28.78 3.25 -9.19
CA VAL A 217 27.78 2.83 -10.19
C VAL A 217 28.31 1.61 -10.96
N SER A 218 27.50 0.55 -11.01
CA SER A 218 27.85 -0.66 -11.77
C SER A 218 26.65 -1.23 -12.50
N ILE A 219 26.87 -1.69 -13.74
CA ILE A 219 25.86 -2.44 -14.49
C ILE A 219 26.01 -3.91 -14.07
N VAL A 220 25.00 -4.44 -13.39
CA VAL A 220 25.02 -5.79 -12.81
C VAL A 220 24.33 -6.83 -13.69
N GLU A 221 23.47 -6.39 -14.63
CA GLU A 221 22.80 -7.25 -15.60
C GLU A 221 22.64 -6.56 -16.96
N GLY A 222 22.64 -7.35 -18.04
CA GLY A 222 22.47 -6.84 -19.40
C GLY A 222 23.63 -6.01 -19.95
N SER A 223 24.80 -6.02 -19.28
CA SER A 223 25.96 -5.26 -19.73
C SER A 223 26.55 -5.82 -21.02
N HIS A 224 26.59 -4.99 -22.06
CA HIS A 224 27.47 -5.20 -23.20
C HIS A 224 28.85 -4.58 -22.99
N LYS A 225 29.79 -4.98 -23.85
CA LYS A 225 31.16 -4.48 -23.79
C LYS A 225 31.17 -2.96 -23.99
N ASN A 226 31.69 -2.27 -22.97
CA ASN A 226 31.87 -0.82 -22.88
C ASN A 226 30.60 -0.03 -22.57
N ASP A 227 29.47 -0.65 -22.26
CA ASP A 227 28.32 0.09 -21.74
C ASP A 227 28.72 0.88 -20.51
N GLU A 228 28.14 2.07 -20.37
CA GLU A 228 28.49 3.03 -19.33
C GLU A 228 27.24 3.39 -18.54
N ALA A 229 27.37 3.43 -17.22
CA ALA A 229 26.38 4.03 -16.32
C ALA A 229 27.11 5.02 -15.43
N TYR A 230 26.60 6.25 -15.30
CA TYR A 230 27.23 7.33 -14.54
C TYR A 230 26.20 8.39 -14.14
N PHE A 231 26.51 9.19 -13.12
CA PHE A 231 25.68 10.34 -12.76
C PHE A 231 26.03 11.54 -13.66
N GLU A 232 25.03 12.08 -14.36
CA GLU A 232 25.16 13.34 -15.12
C GLU A 232 25.15 14.55 -14.17
N ASP A 233 24.35 14.47 -13.10
CA ASP A 233 24.31 15.40 -11.97
C ASP A 233 23.87 14.69 -10.67
N GLU A 234 23.65 15.46 -9.61
CA GLU A 234 23.32 14.94 -8.27
C GLU A 234 22.09 14.02 -8.24
N ASN A 235 21.17 14.17 -9.19
CA ASN A 235 19.88 13.49 -9.20
C ASN A 235 19.59 12.74 -10.52
N THR A 236 20.56 12.68 -11.45
CA THR A 236 20.33 12.09 -12.77
C THR A 236 21.34 11.00 -13.05
N LEU A 237 20.91 9.74 -12.97
CA LEU A 237 21.69 8.58 -13.38
C LEU A 237 21.47 8.33 -14.87
N VAL A 238 22.55 8.13 -15.62
CA VAL A 238 22.50 7.93 -17.07
C VAL A 238 23.11 6.60 -17.42
N PHE A 239 22.35 5.78 -18.13
CA PHE A 239 22.84 4.60 -18.85
C PHE A 239 23.07 4.94 -20.32
N HIS A 240 24.20 4.54 -20.88
CA HIS A 240 24.54 4.74 -22.28
C HIS A 240 25.07 3.44 -22.90
N PRO A 241 24.25 2.71 -23.68
CA PRO A 241 24.71 1.49 -24.32
C PRO A 241 25.67 1.80 -25.47
N LYS A 242 26.75 1.02 -25.63
CA LYS A 242 27.69 1.16 -26.76
C LYS A 242 27.35 0.27 -27.95
N SER A 243 26.50 -0.72 -27.73
CA SER A 243 25.87 -1.54 -28.77
C SER A 243 24.36 -1.31 -28.80
N ASN A 244 23.68 -1.87 -29.81
CA ASN A 244 22.23 -1.92 -29.75
C ASN A 244 21.84 -2.87 -28.62
N LEU A 245 20.92 -2.43 -27.77
CA LEU A 245 20.15 -3.31 -26.90
C LEU A 245 19.26 -4.22 -27.76
N GLU A 246 19.09 -5.46 -27.33
CA GLU A 246 18.08 -6.34 -27.89
C GLU A 246 16.70 -5.98 -27.33
N SER A 247 15.65 -6.18 -28.14
CA SER A 247 14.29 -5.97 -27.65
C SER A 247 14.00 -6.95 -26.53
N GLY A 248 13.53 -6.43 -25.40
CA GLY A 248 13.29 -7.24 -24.21
C GLY A 248 14.56 -7.60 -23.42
N GLU A 249 15.67 -6.94 -23.71
CA GLU A 249 16.88 -7.06 -22.88
C GLU A 249 16.70 -6.27 -21.59
N GLN A 250 16.82 -6.97 -20.46
CA GLN A 250 16.78 -6.36 -19.14
C GLN A 250 18.17 -5.80 -18.77
N ILE A 251 18.19 -4.54 -18.37
CA ILE A 251 19.36 -3.83 -17.86
C ILE A 251 19.14 -3.55 -16.38
N SER A 252 20.12 -3.91 -15.55
CA SER A 252 20.09 -3.59 -14.11
C SER A 252 21.34 -2.81 -13.71
N ILE A 253 21.13 -1.64 -13.11
CA ILE A 253 22.17 -0.72 -12.66
C ILE A 253 22.11 -0.63 -11.14
N GLN A 254 23.21 -0.93 -10.48
CA GLN A 254 23.36 -0.84 -9.04
C GLN A 254 24.17 0.40 -8.68
N VAL A 255 23.66 1.16 -7.71
CA VAL A 255 24.36 2.27 -7.07
C VAL A 255 24.66 1.88 -5.62
N ALA A 256 25.93 1.82 -5.25
CA ALA A 256 26.39 1.53 -3.90
C ALA A 256 26.48 2.81 -3.04
N ASP A 257 26.70 2.64 -1.74
CA ASP A 257 27.00 3.73 -0.79
C ASP A 257 25.96 4.87 -0.79
N VAL A 258 24.67 4.54 -0.97
CA VAL A 258 23.58 5.52 -0.95
C VAL A 258 23.38 6.05 0.48
N SER A 259 23.29 7.37 0.65
CA SER A 259 23.07 7.99 1.97
C SER A 259 21.61 8.37 2.15
N VAL A 260 21.03 7.98 3.28
CA VAL A 260 19.62 8.23 3.58
C VAL A 260 19.49 9.11 4.83
N SER A 261 18.73 10.19 4.73
CA SER A 261 18.38 11.08 5.83
C SER A 261 16.88 11.25 6.06
N GLY A 262 16.06 10.70 5.16
CA GLY A 262 14.61 10.61 5.29
C GLY A 262 14.15 9.61 6.34
N THR A 263 12.83 9.40 6.43
CA THR A 263 12.21 8.48 7.39
C THR A 263 11.92 7.13 6.72
N SER A 264 12.08 6.03 7.45
CA SER A 264 11.62 4.70 6.99
C SER A 264 10.13 4.75 6.62
N GLY A 265 9.79 4.18 5.46
CA GLY A 265 8.46 4.24 4.83
C GLY A 265 8.19 5.49 3.98
N GLU A 266 9.09 6.48 3.95
CA GLU A 266 8.98 7.60 3.02
C GLU A 266 9.22 7.11 1.58
N THR A 267 8.32 7.47 0.67
CA THR A 267 8.28 7.01 -0.72
C THR A 267 8.71 8.10 -1.69
N PHE A 268 9.30 7.68 -2.82
CA PHE A 268 9.79 8.56 -3.88
C PHE A 268 9.59 7.92 -5.25
N ASP A 269 9.44 8.74 -6.28
CA ASP A 269 9.36 8.27 -7.66
C ASP A 269 10.73 8.35 -8.37
N ALA A 270 11.09 7.29 -9.10
CA ALA A 270 12.22 7.24 -10.01
C ALA A 270 11.69 7.26 -11.45
N THR A 271 11.99 8.32 -12.21
CA THR A 271 11.50 8.47 -13.59
C THR A 271 12.56 8.06 -14.60
N PHE A 272 12.28 7.05 -15.40
CA PHE A 272 13.11 6.56 -16.51
C PHE A 272 12.71 7.29 -17.79
N GLU A 273 13.67 7.85 -18.51
CA GLU A 273 13.47 8.57 -19.76
C GLU A 273 14.44 8.08 -20.83
N ARG A 274 13.92 7.62 -21.97
CA ARG A 274 14.73 7.32 -23.15
C ARG A 274 15.24 8.61 -23.77
N ILE A 275 16.57 8.74 -23.92
CA ILE A 275 17.22 10.01 -24.29
C ILE A 275 16.80 10.54 -25.66
N GLU A 276 16.63 9.67 -26.67
CA GLU A 276 16.31 10.12 -28.03
C GLU A 276 14.80 10.32 -28.24
N THR A 277 13.97 9.42 -27.73
CA THR A 277 12.52 9.47 -27.94
C THR A 277 11.80 10.37 -26.93
N ASN A 278 12.39 10.59 -25.75
CA ASN A 278 11.75 11.18 -24.57
C ASN A 278 10.53 10.37 -24.09
N ASP A 279 10.50 9.07 -24.41
CA ASP A 279 9.53 8.17 -23.78
C ASP A 279 9.90 8.03 -22.31
N ARG A 280 8.89 8.12 -21.44
CA ARG A 280 9.06 8.09 -19.99
C ARG A 280 8.24 6.98 -19.37
N ASP A 281 8.80 6.40 -18.32
CA ASP A 281 8.12 5.53 -17.39
C ASP A 281 8.64 5.81 -15.98
N SER A 282 7.96 5.33 -14.94
CA SER A 282 8.37 5.60 -13.56
C SER A 282 8.02 4.43 -12.65
N ASP A 283 8.87 4.21 -11.65
CA ASP A 283 8.58 3.30 -10.54
C ASP A 283 8.75 4.01 -9.20
N ARG A 284 8.06 3.54 -8.16
CA ARG A 284 8.14 4.07 -6.81
C ARG A 284 8.99 3.17 -5.92
N PHE A 285 9.79 3.78 -5.06
CA PHE A 285 10.56 3.06 -4.04
C PHE A 285 10.41 3.75 -2.69
N GLN A 286 10.77 3.04 -1.61
CA GLN A 286 10.75 3.58 -0.25
C GLN A 286 12.10 3.45 0.46
N ILE A 287 12.25 4.23 1.54
CA ILE A 287 13.32 4.03 2.52
C ILE A 287 12.95 2.85 3.43
N ASP A 288 13.84 1.88 3.55
CA ASP A 288 13.73 0.76 4.50
C ASP A 288 14.04 1.20 5.95
#